data_AF-A0A350DFG5-F1
#
_entry.id   AF-A0A350DFG5-F1
#
_cell.length_a   1.000
_cell.length_b   1.000
_cell.length_c   1.000
_cell.angle_alpha   90.00
_cell.angle_beta   90.00
_cell.angle_gamma   90.00
#
_symmetry.space_group_name_H-M   'P 1'
#
loop_
_entity.id
_entity.type
_entity.pdbx_description
1 polymer ?
#
loop_
_entity_poly.entity_id
_entity_poly.type
_entity_poly.pdbx_seq_one_letter_code
_entity_poly.pdbx_strand_id
1 'polypeptide(L)'
;LLLMTLRIITRIAFVVPDHDPPLNAFERIVSTSVHHLLYVGLVVMPLLGWAATATGGFPVEFFHWHLPGLLGKNEALSETLFMWHERVGWALVVLITLHVAGALFHWRIKRDNVMKRMSLFD
;
A
#
# COMPACT_ATOMS: atom_id res chain seq x y z
N LEU A 1 0.92 -9.29 -1.40
CA LEU A 1 2.08 -9.12 -2.30
C LEU A 1 1.72 -9.34 -3.76
N LEU A 2 1.17 -10.50 -4.15
CA LEU A 2 0.78 -10.79 -5.55
C LEU A 2 0.07 -9.63 -6.27
N LEU A 3 -1.02 -9.13 -5.71
CA LEU A 3 -1.78 -8.02 -6.29
C LEU A 3 -0.97 -6.72 -6.39
N MET A 4 -0.12 -6.43 -5.40
CA MET A 4 0.74 -5.24 -5.44
C MET A 4 1.85 -5.38 -6.49
N THR A 5 2.42 -6.58 -6.65
CA THR A 5 3.38 -6.86 -7.72
C THR A 5 2.74 -6.67 -9.09
N LEU A 6 1.56 -7.25 -9.31
CA LEU A 6 0.78 -7.05 -10.54
C LEU A 6 0.44 -5.56 -10.74
N ARG A 7 0.05 -4.85 -9.69
CA ARG A 7 -0.24 -3.42 -9.74
C ARG A 7 0.99 -2.59 -10.13
N ILE A 8 2.17 -2.91 -9.60
CA ILE A 8 3.42 -2.25 -9.97
C ILE A 8 3.77 -2.53 -11.43
N ILE A 9 3.70 -3.80 -11.86
CA ILE A 9 3.96 -4.19 -13.25
C ILE A 9 3.02 -3.45 -14.20
N THR A 10 1.72 -3.48 -13.94
CA THR A 10 0.73 -2.77 -14.77
C THR A 10 0.97 -1.27 -14.81
N ARG A 11 1.33 -0.65 -13.68
CA ARG A 11 1.64 0.79 -13.64
C ARG A 11 2.89 1.15 -14.45
N ILE A 12 3.86 0.26 -14.57
CA ILE A 12 5.07 0.46 -15.37
C ILE A 12 4.80 0.14 -16.85
N ALA A 13 3.99 -0.89 -17.12
CA ALA A 13 3.72 -1.38 -18.48
C ALA A 13 2.72 -0.52 -19.25
N PHE A 14 1.78 0.16 -18.56
CA PHE A 14 0.73 0.96 -19.19
C PHE A 14 0.91 2.45 -18.92
N VAL A 15 0.52 3.27 -19.89
CA VAL A 15 0.49 4.74 -19.75
C VAL A 15 -0.55 5.10 -18.69
N VAL A 16 -0.10 5.82 -17.66
CA VAL A 16 -1.00 6.38 -16.65
C VAL A 16 -1.67 7.62 -17.26
N PRO A 17 -3.01 7.68 -17.36
CA PRO A 17 -3.68 8.86 -17.92
C PRO A 17 -3.29 10.13 -17.18
N ASP A 18 -3.16 11.24 -17.89
CA ASP A 18 -2.90 12.54 -17.27
C ASP A 18 -4.12 13.05 -16.48
N HIS A 19 -3.88 14.06 -15.63
CA HIS A 19 -4.97 14.72 -14.90
C HIS A 19 -5.59 15.78 -15.80
N ASP A 20 -6.91 15.71 -16.00
CA ASP A 20 -7.66 16.71 -16.76
C ASP A 20 -8.90 17.17 -15.96
N PRO A 21 -8.92 18.41 -15.43
CA PRO A 21 -7.88 19.44 -15.54
C PRO A 21 -6.59 19.09 -14.78
N PRO A 22 -5.45 19.73 -15.13
CA PRO A 22 -4.19 19.55 -14.41
C PRO A 22 -4.34 19.87 -12.91
N LEU A 23 -3.72 19.04 -12.07
CA LEU A 23 -3.61 19.33 -10.64
C LEU A 23 -2.70 20.54 -10.41
N ASN A 24 -3.02 21.34 -9.39
CA ASN A 24 -2.08 22.36 -8.94
C ASN A 24 -0.82 21.70 -8.32
N ALA A 25 0.26 22.47 -8.16
CA ALA A 25 1.54 21.93 -7.70
C ALA A 25 1.43 21.23 -6.33
N PHE A 26 0.65 21.79 -5.40
CA PHE A 26 0.47 21.23 -4.06
C PHE A 26 -0.31 19.90 -4.09
N GLU A 27 -1.45 19.87 -4.78
CA GLU A 27 -2.26 18.67 -4.99
C GLU A 27 -1.44 17.55 -5.65
N ARG A 28 -0.62 17.90 -6.65
CA ARG A 28 0.25 16.95 -7.34
C ARG A 28 1.28 16.35 -6.37
N ILE A 29 1.95 17.17 -5.56
CA ILE A 29 2.96 16.70 -4.59
C ILE A 29 2.30 15.79 -3.56
N VAL A 30 1.19 16.23 -2.95
CA VAL A 30 0.48 15.45 -1.92
C VAL A 30 -0.05 14.14 -2.48
N SER A 31 -0.76 14.19 -3.61
CA SER A 31 -1.31 13.00 -4.27
C SER A 31 -0.22 12.00 -4.62
N THR A 32 0.88 12.47 -5.22
CA THR A 32 2.01 11.62 -5.60
C THR A 32 2.67 11.01 -4.37
N SER A 33 2.89 11.80 -3.31
CA SER A 33 3.54 11.34 -2.08
C SER A 33 2.72 10.26 -1.38
N VAL A 34 1.42 10.51 -1.19
CA VAL A 34 0.49 9.53 -0.59
C VAL A 34 0.47 8.24 -1.39
N HIS A 35 0.38 8.32 -2.73
CA HIS A 35 0.39 7.13 -3.57
C HIS A 35 1.68 6.31 -3.43
N HIS A 36 2.85 6.94 -3.47
CA HIS A 36 4.11 6.22 -3.34
C HIS A 36 4.29 5.60 -1.96
N LEU A 37 3.91 6.33 -0.90
CA LEU A 37 3.95 5.81 0.46
C LEU A 37 2.99 4.63 0.64
N LEU A 38 1.80 4.65 0.03
CA LEU A 38 0.90 3.50 0.01
C LEU A 38 1.51 2.30 -0.70
N TYR A 39 2.18 2.50 -1.84
CA TYR A 39 2.84 1.41 -2.56
C TYR A 39 3.92 0.75 -1.71
N VAL A 40 4.80 1.56 -1.11
CA VAL A 40 5.87 1.07 -0.23
C VAL A 40 5.26 0.36 0.99
N GLY A 41 4.33 1.01 1.68
CA GLY A 41 3.72 0.45 2.89
C GLY A 41 2.98 -0.86 2.63
N LEU A 42 2.22 -0.98 1.54
CA LEU A 42 1.47 -2.21 1.20
C LEU A 42 2.38 -3.38 0.77
N VAL A 43 3.62 -3.10 0.38
CA VAL A 43 4.64 -4.13 0.14
C VAL A 43 5.38 -4.48 1.42
N VAL A 44 5.80 -3.47 2.20
CA VAL A 44 6.56 -3.65 3.44
C VAL A 44 5.72 -4.35 4.52
N MET A 45 4.45 -3.98 4.68
CA MET A 45 3.56 -4.52 5.71
C MET A 45 3.47 -6.07 5.71
N PRO A 46 3.16 -6.76 4.60
CA PRO A 46 3.13 -8.22 4.57
C PRO A 46 4.52 -8.85 4.70
N LEU A 47 5.59 -8.19 4.24
CA LEU A 47 6.96 -8.69 4.44
C LEU A 47 7.35 -8.67 5.92
N LEU A 48 7.00 -7.61 6.65
CA LEU A 48 7.18 -7.52 8.10
C LEU A 48 6.40 -8.62 8.82
N GLY A 49 5.13 -8.83 8.47
CA GLY A 49 4.30 -9.86 9.11
C GLY A 49 4.82 -11.28 8.85
N TRP A 50 5.26 -11.57 7.61
CA TRP A 50 5.88 -12.85 7.27
C TRP A 50 7.17 -13.06 8.07
N ALA A 51 8.08 -12.09 8.06
CA ALA A 51 9.34 -12.19 8.79
C ALA A 51 9.12 -12.32 10.30
N ALA A 52 8.19 -11.55 10.89
CA ALA A 52 7.88 -11.59 12.31
C ALA A 52 7.32 -12.95 12.75
N THR A 53 6.41 -13.52 11.96
CA THR A 53 5.81 -14.84 12.23
C THR A 53 6.85 -15.94 12.14
N ALA A 54 7.69 -15.90 11.10
CA ALA A 54 8.77 -16.86 10.89
C ALA A 54 9.79 -16.83 12.04
N THR A 55 10.25 -15.64 12.45
CA THR A 55 11.20 -15.52 13.57
C THR A 55 10.56 -15.82 14.92
N GLY A 56 9.24 -15.74 15.05
CA GLY A 56 8.51 -16.21 16.23
C GLY A 56 8.53 -17.73 16.40
N GLY A 57 8.96 -18.48 15.37
CA GLY A 57 8.93 -19.94 15.37
C GLY A 57 7.55 -20.52 15.08
N PHE A 58 6.63 -19.70 14.57
CA PHE A 58 5.30 -20.14 14.17
C PHE A 58 5.27 -20.47 12.67
N PRO A 59 4.44 -21.45 12.26
CA PRO A 59 4.24 -21.72 10.85
C PRO A 59 3.60 -20.50 10.16
N VAL A 60 4.13 -20.11 9.01
CA VAL A 60 3.59 -19.00 8.23
C VAL A 60 2.51 -19.55 7.31
N GLU A 61 1.26 -19.41 7.73
CA GLU A 61 0.10 -19.92 6.98
C GLU A 61 -0.27 -18.99 5.81
N PHE A 62 -0.38 -19.57 4.61
CA PHE A 62 -0.94 -18.92 3.43
C PHE A 62 -2.01 -19.82 2.81
N PHE A 63 -3.26 -19.59 3.21
CA PHE A 63 -4.40 -20.47 2.91
C PHE A 63 -4.14 -21.91 3.41
N HIS A 64 -3.89 -22.86 2.51
CA HIS A 64 -3.60 -24.26 2.83
C HIS A 64 -2.11 -24.61 2.73
N TRP A 65 -1.26 -23.61 2.47
CA TRP A 65 0.18 -23.81 2.35
C TRP A 65 0.93 -23.20 3.52
N HIS A 66 1.96 -23.91 3.98
CA HIS A 66 2.97 -23.34 4.85
C HIS A 66 4.06 -22.70 4.00
N LEU A 67 4.23 -21.39 4.15
CA LEU A 67 5.34 -20.68 3.52
C LEU A 67 6.64 -20.97 4.27
N PRO A 68 7.78 -20.99 3.57
CA PRO A 68 9.06 -21.19 4.22
C PRO A 68 9.34 -20.06 5.21
N GLY A 69 9.87 -20.43 6.38
CA GLY A 69 10.46 -19.47 7.30
C GLY A 69 11.71 -18.87 6.68
N LEU A 70 11.68 -17.57 6.38
CA LEU A 70 12.81 -16.87 5.76
C LEU A 70 14.00 -16.73 6.72
N LEU A 71 13.74 -16.82 8.02
CA LEU A 71 14.69 -16.62 9.11
C LEU A 71 14.46 -17.67 10.20
N GLY A 72 15.53 -17.99 10.95
CA GLY A 72 15.43 -18.88 12.11
C GLY A 72 14.71 -18.22 13.31
N LYS A 73 14.33 -19.04 14.29
CA LYS A 73 13.66 -18.58 15.51
C LYS A 73 14.52 -17.55 16.26
N ASN A 74 13.96 -16.36 16.49
CA ASN A 74 14.51 -15.27 17.27
C ASN A 74 13.36 -14.40 17.81
N GLU A 75 13.01 -14.59 19.08
CA GLU A 75 11.86 -13.94 19.72
C GLU A 75 12.02 -12.42 19.81
N ALA A 76 13.21 -11.92 20.16
CA ALA A 76 13.47 -10.48 20.24
C ALA A 76 13.33 -9.78 18.87
N LEU A 77 13.76 -10.46 17.80
CA LEU A 77 13.57 -9.97 16.44
C LEU A 77 12.09 -10.03 16.04
N SER A 78 11.37 -11.09 16.41
CA SER A 78 9.92 -11.22 16.16
C SER A 78 9.15 -10.05 16.80
N GLU A 79 9.41 -9.75 18.07
CA GLU A 79 8.79 -8.63 18.79
C GLU A 79 9.10 -7.29 18.11
N THR A 80 10.36 -7.07 17.73
CA THR A 80 10.77 -5.85 17.03
C THR A 80 10.05 -5.71 15.68
N LEU A 81 9.93 -6.79 14.92
CA LEU A 81 9.24 -6.79 13.62
C LEU A 81 7.74 -6.57 13.77
N PHE A 82 7.09 -7.15 14.80
CA PHE A 82 5.67 -6.89 15.08
C PHE A 82 5.42 -5.45 15.53
N MET A 83 6.32 -4.86 16.33
CA MET A 83 6.24 -3.43 16.66
C MET A 83 6.31 -2.55 15.40
N TRP A 84 7.22 -2.85 14.47
CA TRP A 84 7.28 -2.12 13.20
C TRP A 84 6.06 -2.39 12.32
N HIS A 85 5.56 -3.62 12.28
CA HIS A 85 4.35 -3.99 11.57
C HIS A 85 3.14 -3.19 12.07
N GLU A 86 2.97 -3.06 13.39
CA GLU A 86 1.93 -2.23 13.99
C GLU A 86 2.05 -0.76 13.58
N ARG A 87 3.25 -0.18 13.68
CA ARG A 87 3.51 1.23 13.29
C ARG A 87 3.21 1.48 11.81
N VAL A 88 3.65 0.58 10.93
CA VAL A 88 3.36 0.64 9.50
C VAL A 88 1.86 0.48 9.25
N GLY A 89 1.18 -0.38 10.01
CA GLY A 89 -0.27 -0.53 9.98
C GLY A 89 -1.00 0.78 10.27
N TRP A 90 -0.66 1.46 11.37
CA TRP A 90 -1.23 2.78 11.68
C TRP A 90 -0.92 3.84 10.63
N ALA A 91 0.31 3.86 10.11
CA ALA A 91 0.69 4.77 9.02
C ALA A 91 -0.14 4.52 7.75
N LEU A 92 -0.38 3.24 7.39
CA LEU A 92 -1.24 2.86 6.28
C LEU A 92 -2.68 3.31 6.50
N VAL A 93 -3.23 3.17 7.70
CA VAL A 93 -4.59 3.66 8.01
C VAL A 93 -4.72 5.17 7.74
N VAL A 94 -3.75 5.96 8.20
CA VAL A 94 -3.71 7.41 7.94
C VAL A 94 -3.62 7.69 6.43
N LEU A 95 -2.69 7.02 5.72
CA LEU A 95 -2.50 7.24 4.28
C LEU A 95 -3.74 6.83 3.46
N ILE A 96 -4.39 5.73 3.81
CA ILE A 96 -5.64 5.28 3.16
C ILE A 96 -6.74 6.31 3.41
N THR A 97 -6.86 6.80 4.63
CA THR A 97 -7.84 7.83 4.97
C THR A 97 -7.62 9.10 4.15
N LEU A 98 -6.38 9.59 4.09
CA LEU A 98 -6.02 10.74 3.26
C LEU A 98 -6.29 10.50 1.78
N HIS A 99 -5.96 9.31 1.26
CA HIS A 99 -6.21 8.94 -0.13
C HIS A 99 -7.70 8.94 -0.47
N VAL A 100 -8.52 8.29 0.35
CA VAL A 100 -9.98 8.21 0.15
C VAL A 100 -10.62 9.59 0.31
N ALA A 101 -10.22 10.37 1.31
CA ALA A 101 -10.70 11.74 1.51
C ALA A 101 -10.34 12.64 0.31
N GLY A 102 -9.11 12.53 -0.20
CA GLY A 102 -8.69 13.23 -1.41
C GLY A 102 -9.52 12.84 -2.62
N ALA A 103 -9.70 11.53 -2.87
CA ALA A 103 -10.52 11.05 -3.97
C ALA A 103 -11.98 11.56 -3.87
N LEU A 104 -12.55 11.54 -2.66
CA LEU A 104 -13.90 12.05 -2.41
C LEU A 104 -14.01 13.56 -2.61
N PHE A 105 -13.01 14.32 -2.16
CA PHE A 105 -12.92 15.77 -2.38
C PHE A 105 -12.90 16.11 -3.88
N HIS A 106 -12.05 15.41 -4.64
CA HIS A 106 -11.96 15.55 -6.08
C HIS A 106 -13.29 15.19 -6.78
N TRP A 107 -13.92 14.10 -6.35
CA TRP A 107 -15.19 13.65 -6.93
C TRP A 107 -16.38 14.56 -6.62
N ARG A 108 -16.59 14.94 -5.35
CA ARG A 108 -17.83 15.58 -4.89
C ARG A 108 -17.77 17.10 -4.89
N ILE A 109 -16.60 17.65 -4.53
CA ILE A 109 -16.42 19.09 -4.32
C ILE A 109 -15.78 19.72 -5.55
N LYS A 110 -14.57 19.27 -5.92
CA LYS A 110 -13.86 19.82 -7.09
C LYS A 110 -14.51 19.40 -8.41
N ARG A 111 -15.17 18.23 -8.42
CA ARG A 111 -15.87 17.64 -9.57
C ARG A 111 -15.00 17.61 -10.83
N ASP A 112 -13.75 17.20 -10.64
CA ASP A 112 -12.82 16.97 -11.75
C ASP A 112 -12.85 15.51 -12.19
N ASN A 113 -12.17 15.19 -13.30
CA ASN A 113 -12.17 13.85 -13.86
C ASN A 113 -11.16 12.89 -13.17
N VAL A 114 -10.70 13.20 -11.95
CA VAL A 114 -9.72 12.34 -11.24
C VAL A 114 -10.24 10.92 -11.08
N MET A 115 -11.54 10.74 -10.83
CA MET A 115 -12.14 9.41 -10.66
C MET A 115 -12.15 8.57 -11.93
N LYS A 116 -12.18 9.18 -13.13
CA LYS A 116 -12.11 8.44 -14.41
C LYS A 116 -10.81 7.67 -14.58
N ARG A 117 -9.77 8.06 -13.84
CA ARG A 117 -8.45 7.39 -13.84
C ARG A 117 -8.41 6.13 -12.96
N MET A 118 -9.44 5.92 -12.13
CA MET A 118 -9.53 4.80 -11.19
C MET A 118 -10.81 3.98 -11.34
N SER A 119 -11.84 4.55 -11.96
CA SER A 119 -13.12 3.92 -12.24
C SER A 119 -13.10 3.18 -13.57
N LEU A 120 -13.83 2.07 -13.65
CA LEU A 120 -14.14 1.39 -14.92
C LEU A 120 -15.30 2.06 -15.68
N PHE A 121 -15.99 2.99 -15.02
CA PHE A 121 -17.15 3.70 -15.53
C PHE A 121 -16.84 5.19 -15.63
N ASP A 122 -17.35 5.83 -16.70
CA ASP A 122 -17.20 7.26 -16.98
C ASP A 122 -18.00 8.17 -16.05
#